data_AF-A0A7S2VWK2-F1
#
_entry.id   AF-A0A7S2VWK2-F1
#
_cell.length_a   1.000
_cell.length_b   1.000
_cell.length_c   1.000
_cell.angle_alpha   90.00
_cell.angle_beta   90.00
_cell.angle_gamma   90.00
#
_symmetry.space_group_name_H-M   'P 1'
#
loop_
_entity.id
_entity.type
_entity.pdbx_description
1 polymer ?
#
loop_
_entity_poly.entity_id
_entity_poly.type
_entity_poly.pdbx_seq_one_letter_code
_entity_poly.pdbx_strand_id
1 'polypeptide(L)'
;MSDVLNKRQNITFSDYDREVSFVSTLYGAMDTDNFCENCTVGDQIVSFNLAYIGMVESYGSEKNILAMALPTTLSTLVAGIVALFSGIASDPTLGPNFPTLVAALQSGPAAIESLAIEQLFFATPLGGNSVTQLSAVGVPSAYLTGFPDVPEFVIAVNTIPGITGVTVSSLAIPTATSVAMYNSIVGDATGMTAAQTLAAAPGDIATAYSIPTSSALIWQAYLDYIMVSYGANAFRTSLGPFLGPTSGGMLVKRSVHEWIFGYTDPVVSPTYPTSDPRRFIRSVTKIRDVSTIGIDHVPWTVTEKSTWAYLYGSTPYRIATGVYSSEEATDILQRTDGTGSITYPHSGHIEKVIGKDIVTGQYAAIKNLGAETDVTAWGDFGMGLDLKRSLTLRRRAGRSVEKNDKVSVETYGVAYEEFLPCPINKTSCGRNTEYHGSFNV
;
A
#
# COMPACT_ATOMS: atom_id res chain seq x y z
N MET A 1 24.62 -6.38 -36.41
CA MET A 1 23.86 -7.64 -36.46
C MET A 1 24.74 -8.74 -35.90
N SER A 2 24.52 -9.15 -34.66
CA SER A 2 24.94 -10.46 -34.15
C SER A 2 24.28 -10.69 -32.81
N ASP A 3 23.72 -11.88 -32.67
CA ASP A 3 23.04 -12.46 -31.51
C ASP A 3 21.71 -11.82 -31.13
N VAL A 4 20.71 -12.23 -31.90
CA VAL A 4 19.32 -12.37 -31.45
C VAL A 4 19.36 -13.18 -30.14
N LEU A 5 19.33 -12.47 -29.02
CA LEU A 5 19.02 -13.03 -27.71
C LEU A 5 17.67 -13.73 -27.86
N ASN A 6 17.70 -15.05 -28.07
CA ASN A 6 16.55 -15.93 -27.95
C ASN A 6 16.04 -15.80 -26.52
N LYS A 7 15.16 -14.83 -26.29
CA LYS A 7 14.37 -14.73 -25.08
C LYS A 7 13.58 -16.02 -25.02
N ARG A 8 13.97 -16.92 -24.11
CA ARG A 8 13.29 -18.20 -23.88
C ARG A 8 11.90 -17.87 -23.33
N GLN A 9 10.95 -17.53 -24.20
CA GLN A 9 9.55 -17.69 -23.85
C GLN A 9 9.38 -19.19 -23.59
N ASN A 10 9.09 -19.58 -22.34
CA ASN A 10 8.79 -20.97 -21.99
C ASN A 10 7.47 -21.34 -22.65
N ILE A 11 7.51 -21.64 -23.95
CA ILE A 11 6.41 -22.22 -24.70
C ILE A 11 6.51 -23.73 -24.52
N THR A 12 5.55 -24.30 -23.83
CA THR A 12 5.47 -25.73 -23.57
C THR A 12 4.15 -26.25 -24.12
N PHE A 13 4.22 -27.21 -25.03
CA PHE A 13 3.04 -27.95 -25.48
C PHE A 13 2.73 -29.08 -24.50
N SER A 14 1.44 -29.35 -24.29
CA SER A 14 1.01 -30.55 -23.57
C SER A 14 1.35 -31.80 -24.38
N ASP A 15 1.26 -32.97 -23.75
CA ASP A 15 1.21 -34.23 -24.49
C ASP A 15 0.10 -34.14 -25.55
N TYR A 16 0.41 -34.59 -26.77
CA TYR A 16 -0.47 -34.53 -27.95
C TYR A 16 -0.83 -33.12 -28.46
N ASP A 17 -0.05 -32.10 -28.08
CA ASP A 17 -0.17 -30.72 -28.57
C ASP A 17 -1.56 -30.09 -28.40
N ARG A 18 -2.35 -30.56 -27.41
CA ARG A 18 -3.71 -30.08 -27.11
C ARG A 18 -3.72 -28.67 -26.55
N GLU A 19 -2.69 -28.35 -25.79
CA GLU A 19 -2.60 -27.12 -25.04
C GLU A 19 -1.20 -26.54 -25.21
N VAL A 20 -1.11 -25.23 -25.26
CA VAL A 20 0.17 -24.53 -25.21
C VAL A 20 0.20 -23.63 -23.99
N SER A 21 1.25 -23.77 -23.19
CA SER A 21 1.53 -22.89 -22.06
C SER A 21 2.65 -21.93 -22.43
N PHE A 22 2.50 -20.65 -22.10
CA PHE A 22 3.51 -19.62 -22.36
C PHE A 22 3.44 -18.52 -21.31
N VAL A 23 4.46 -17.67 -21.23
CA VAL A 23 4.45 -16.46 -20.39
C VAL A 23 4.43 -15.25 -21.31
N SER A 24 3.41 -14.41 -21.15
CA SER A 24 3.29 -13.14 -21.84
C SER A 24 3.86 -12.01 -21.00
N THR A 25 4.62 -11.12 -21.63
CA THR A 25 5.06 -9.85 -21.04
C THR A 25 4.90 -8.78 -22.11
N LEU A 26 4.16 -7.72 -21.81
CA LEU A 26 3.93 -6.63 -22.75
C LEU A 26 5.07 -5.61 -22.64
N TYR A 27 5.70 -5.30 -23.76
CA TYR A 27 6.70 -4.24 -23.88
C TYR A 27 6.11 -3.09 -24.70
N GLY A 28 6.20 -1.88 -24.18
CA GLY A 28 5.68 -0.68 -24.82
C GLY A 28 6.79 0.33 -25.09
N ALA A 29 6.70 0.99 -26.24
CA ALA A 29 7.37 2.25 -26.52
C ALA A 29 6.28 3.32 -26.66
N MET A 30 6.55 4.53 -26.16
CA MET A 30 5.60 5.63 -26.34
C MET A 30 5.82 6.27 -27.69
N ASP A 31 4.73 6.42 -28.45
CA ASP A 31 4.70 7.11 -29.73
C ASP A 31 4.06 8.48 -29.53
N THR A 32 4.86 9.42 -29.02
CA THR A 32 4.40 10.78 -28.71
C THR A 32 4.05 11.56 -29.97
N ASP A 33 4.77 11.30 -31.07
CA ASP A 33 4.67 12.04 -32.33
C ASP A 33 3.30 11.83 -33.01
N ASN A 34 2.72 10.64 -32.88
CA ASN A 34 1.41 10.32 -33.46
C ASN A 34 0.22 10.69 -32.56
N PHE A 35 0.44 10.99 -31.27
CA PHE A 35 -0.66 11.18 -30.32
C PHE A 35 -1.02 12.65 -30.08
N CYS A 36 -0.02 13.53 -30.00
CA CYS A 36 -0.26 14.97 -29.93
C CYS A 36 0.96 15.81 -30.32
N GLU A 37 0.70 16.94 -30.97
CA GLU A 37 1.74 17.89 -31.38
C GLU A 37 2.39 18.52 -30.13
N ASN A 38 3.71 18.35 -30.00
CA ASN A 38 4.56 18.84 -28.90
C ASN A 38 4.42 18.16 -27.54
N CYS A 39 3.73 17.02 -27.44
CA CYS A 39 3.71 16.25 -26.20
C CYS A 39 5.02 15.50 -25.97
N THR A 40 5.41 15.37 -24.71
CA THR A 40 6.59 14.58 -24.33
C THR A 40 6.27 13.61 -23.21
N VAL A 41 7.01 12.50 -23.12
CA VAL A 41 6.89 11.55 -22.00
C VAL A 41 7.32 12.17 -20.65
N GLY A 42 7.97 13.34 -20.69
CA GLY A 42 8.35 14.14 -19.53
C GLY A 42 7.24 15.07 -19.04
N ASP A 43 6.14 15.21 -19.79
CA ASP A 43 5.01 16.05 -19.42
C ASP A 43 4.44 15.60 -18.09
N GLN A 44 4.05 16.57 -17.26
CA GLN A 44 3.75 16.32 -15.86
C GLN A 44 2.24 16.19 -15.66
N ILE A 45 1.82 15.05 -15.11
CA ILE A 45 0.44 14.77 -14.74
C ILE A 45 0.33 14.84 -13.22
N VAL A 46 -0.67 15.58 -12.75
CA VAL A 46 -1.12 15.58 -11.35
C VAL A 46 -2.30 14.62 -11.24
N SER A 47 -2.19 13.63 -10.36
CA SER A 47 -3.28 12.68 -10.08
C SER A 47 -3.19 12.15 -8.65
N PHE A 48 -4.17 11.35 -8.26
CA PHE A 48 -4.18 10.65 -6.98
C PHE A 48 -3.02 9.67 -6.86
N ASN A 49 -2.35 9.70 -5.71
CA ASN A 49 -1.28 8.76 -5.40
C ASN A 49 -1.87 7.40 -5.01
N LEU A 50 -1.66 6.39 -5.86
CA LEU A 50 -2.14 5.04 -5.61
C LEU A 50 -1.54 4.43 -4.33
N ALA A 51 -0.28 4.76 -4.01
CA ALA A 51 0.36 4.31 -2.77
C ALA A 51 -0.33 4.88 -1.53
N TYR A 52 -0.68 6.17 -1.56
CA TYR A 52 -1.40 6.81 -0.47
C TYR A 52 -2.78 6.20 -0.27
N ILE A 53 -3.53 6.01 -1.36
CA ILE A 53 -4.86 5.39 -1.31
C ILE A 53 -4.77 3.97 -0.75
N GLY A 54 -3.85 3.15 -1.28
CA GLY A 54 -3.67 1.78 -0.81
C GLY A 54 -3.24 1.70 0.66
N MET A 55 -2.44 2.66 1.13
CA MET A 55 -2.09 2.78 2.54
C MET A 55 -3.34 3.12 3.39
N VAL A 56 -4.10 4.15 3.02
CA VAL A 56 -5.33 4.52 3.75
C VAL A 56 -6.36 3.39 3.75
N GLU A 57 -6.51 2.67 2.63
CA GLU A 57 -7.39 1.50 2.54
C GLU A 57 -6.92 0.37 3.47
N SER A 58 -5.63 0.05 3.46
CA SER A 58 -5.04 -1.02 4.28
C SER A 58 -5.20 -0.76 5.78
N TYR A 59 -5.08 0.50 6.21
CA TYR A 59 -5.22 0.89 7.61
C TYR A 59 -6.63 1.39 7.97
N GLY A 60 -7.52 1.58 7.00
CA GLY A 60 -8.88 2.10 7.14
C GLY A 60 -9.00 3.63 7.31
N SER A 61 -7.98 4.31 7.83
CA SER A 61 -7.95 5.78 7.94
C SER A 61 -6.54 6.32 8.19
N GLU A 62 -6.32 7.61 7.93
CA GLU A 62 -5.08 8.32 8.32
C GLU A 62 -4.84 8.27 9.83
N LYS A 63 -5.92 8.35 10.63
CA LYS A 63 -5.82 8.23 12.09
C LYS A 63 -5.23 6.88 12.49
N ASN A 64 -5.66 5.80 11.85
CA ASN A 64 -5.14 4.46 12.13
C ASN A 64 -3.68 4.31 11.70
N ILE A 65 -3.24 4.95 10.61
CA ILE A 65 -1.82 4.97 10.22
C ILE A 65 -0.99 5.57 11.36
N LEU A 66 -1.42 6.72 11.90
CA LEU A 66 -0.72 7.36 13.01
C LEU A 66 -0.76 6.53 14.30
N ALA A 67 -1.91 5.90 14.60
CA ALA A 67 -2.06 5.01 15.75
C ALA A 67 -1.11 3.81 15.66
N MET A 68 -0.97 3.21 14.48
CA MET A 68 -0.06 2.08 14.24
C MET A 68 1.42 2.51 14.31
N ALA A 69 1.72 3.80 14.12
CA ALA A 69 3.06 4.37 14.28
C ALA A 69 3.41 4.78 15.73
N LEU A 70 2.47 4.68 16.68
CA LEU A 70 2.70 5.02 18.09
C LEU A 70 3.87 4.28 18.75
N PRO A 71 4.11 2.97 18.53
CA PRO A 71 5.26 2.27 19.10
C PRO A 71 6.59 2.93 18.72
N THR A 72 6.75 3.27 17.44
CA THR A 72 7.94 3.97 16.93
C THR A 72 8.01 5.40 17.44
N THR A 73 6.88 6.10 17.53
CA THR A 73 6.81 7.47 18.04
C THR A 73 7.22 7.55 19.52
N LEU A 74 6.66 6.68 20.37
CA LEU A 74 6.97 6.63 21.79
C LEU A 74 8.41 6.17 22.07
N SER A 75 8.91 5.16 21.35
CA SER A 75 10.30 4.73 21.48
C SER A 75 11.28 5.82 21.04
N THR A 76 10.98 6.54 19.96
CA THR A 76 11.80 7.69 19.51
C THR A 76 11.78 8.84 20.51
N LEU A 77 10.64 9.09 21.15
CA LEU A 77 10.52 10.07 22.24
C LEU A 77 11.40 9.70 23.43
N VAL A 78 11.32 8.45 23.91
CA VAL A 78 12.18 7.97 25.00
C VAL A 78 13.65 8.02 24.62
N ALA A 79 14.01 7.60 23.40
CA ALA A 79 15.38 7.71 22.90
C ALA A 79 15.87 9.17 22.84
N GLY A 80 14.99 10.10 22.46
CA GLY A 80 15.27 11.54 22.52
C GLY A 80 15.54 12.02 23.94
N ILE A 81 14.74 11.57 24.93
CA ILE A 81 14.92 11.93 26.34
C ILE A 81 16.23 11.32 26.86
N VAL A 82 16.56 10.08 26.48
CA VAL A 82 17.86 9.45 26.79
C VAL A 82 19.02 10.27 26.25
N ALA A 83 18.94 10.72 24.99
CA ALA A 83 19.98 11.55 24.38
C ALA A 83 20.13 12.90 25.10
N LEU A 84 19.01 13.55 25.43
CA LEU A 84 18.98 14.78 26.23
C LEU A 84 19.61 14.58 27.61
N PHE A 85 19.20 13.54 28.33
CA PHE A 85 19.70 13.22 29.68
C PHE A 85 21.19 12.91 29.66
N SER A 86 21.65 12.13 28.67
CA SER A 86 23.07 11.84 28.47
C SER A 86 23.85 13.12 28.18
N GLY A 87 23.31 14.00 27.33
CA GLY A 87 23.88 15.30 27.01
C GLY A 87 24.06 16.17 28.25
N ILE A 88 22.98 16.37 29.02
CA ILE A 88 22.98 17.14 30.28
C ILE A 88 23.97 16.55 31.29
N ALA A 89 23.94 15.23 31.49
CA ALA A 89 24.81 14.54 32.45
C ALA A 89 26.29 14.60 32.07
N SER A 90 26.61 14.61 30.77
CA SER A 90 27.99 14.71 30.27
C SER A 90 28.53 16.14 30.25
N ASP A 91 27.65 17.14 30.31
CA ASP A 91 28.04 18.54 30.28
C ASP A 91 28.56 18.98 31.68
N PRO A 92 29.79 19.49 31.79
CA PRO A 92 30.39 19.85 33.07
C PRO A 92 29.74 21.06 33.75
N THR A 93 28.95 21.85 33.01
CA THR A 93 28.24 23.03 33.53
C THR A 93 26.79 22.72 33.91
N LEU A 94 26.14 21.78 33.22
CA LEU A 94 24.75 21.38 33.49
C LEU A 94 24.67 20.19 34.44
N GLY A 95 25.54 19.18 34.28
CA GLY A 95 25.55 17.94 35.04
C GLY A 95 25.49 18.10 36.56
N PRO A 96 26.21 19.06 37.17
CA PRO A 96 26.11 19.32 38.61
C PRO A 96 24.70 19.66 39.11
N ASN A 97 23.83 20.22 38.26
CA ASN A 97 22.44 20.53 38.59
C ASN A 97 21.52 19.30 38.52
N PHE A 98 21.98 18.20 37.91
CA PHE A 98 21.22 16.97 37.68
C PHE A 98 22.00 15.72 38.13
N PRO A 99 22.33 15.59 39.42
CA PRO A 99 23.19 14.52 39.93
C PRO A 99 22.62 13.11 39.71
N THR A 100 21.30 12.97 39.66
CA THR A 100 20.61 11.72 39.34
C THR A 100 20.90 11.25 37.92
N LEU A 101 20.93 12.18 36.95
CA LEU A 101 21.28 11.89 35.56
C LEU A 101 22.76 11.49 35.43
N VAL A 102 23.65 12.18 36.15
CA VAL A 102 25.08 11.84 36.20
C VAL A 102 25.31 10.42 36.75
N ALA A 103 24.64 10.07 37.85
CA ALA A 103 24.74 8.75 38.44
C ALA A 103 24.19 7.65 37.51
N ALA A 104 23.08 7.91 36.80
CA ALA A 104 22.53 6.99 35.82
C ALA A 104 23.48 6.80 34.62
N LEU A 105 24.09 7.87 34.11
CA LEU A 105 25.08 7.79 33.02
C LEU A 105 26.27 6.89 33.40
N GLN A 106 26.75 7.00 34.64
CA GLN A 106 27.82 6.14 35.16
C GLN A 106 27.41 4.68 35.34
N SER A 107 26.12 4.44 35.62
CA SER A 107 25.56 3.10 35.81
C SER A 107 25.27 2.36 34.49
N GLY A 108 25.24 3.09 33.38
CA GLY A 108 25.13 2.54 32.01
C GLY A 108 23.79 2.84 31.32
N PRO A 109 23.64 2.43 30.05
CA PRO A 109 22.52 2.83 29.19
C PRO A 109 21.14 2.51 29.75
N ALA A 110 20.97 1.33 30.36
CA ALA A 110 19.69 0.90 30.93
C ALA A 110 19.22 1.78 32.10
N ALA A 111 20.15 2.36 32.86
CA ALA A 111 19.81 3.26 33.96
C ALA A 111 19.28 4.61 33.45
N ILE A 112 19.90 5.17 32.40
CA ILE A 112 19.38 6.39 31.76
C ILE A 112 18.03 6.11 31.10
N GLU A 113 17.88 4.99 30.40
CA GLU A 113 16.61 4.63 29.77
C GLU A 113 15.49 4.50 30.80
N SER A 114 15.77 3.87 31.95
CA SER A 114 14.82 3.82 33.06
C SER A 114 14.41 5.21 33.55
N LEU A 115 15.37 6.15 33.68
CA LEU A 115 15.05 7.53 34.05
C LEU A 115 14.27 8.23 32.93
N ALA A 116 14.54 7.96 31.65
CA ALA A 116 13.79 8.55 30.55
C ALA A 116 12.33 8.11 30.54
N ILE A 117 12.06 6.82 30.82
CA ILE A 117 10.69 6.32 31.01
C ILE A 117 10.06 6.93 32.26
N GLU A 118 10.81 7.05 33.35
CA GLU A 118 10.32 7.70 34.57
C GLU A 118 9.97 9.18 34.34
N GLN A 119 10.79 9.89 33.56
CA GLN A 119 10.50 11.24 33.11
C GLN A 119 9.23 11.29 32.28
N LEU A 120 9.08 10.39 31.30
CA LEU A 120 7.90 10.34 30.44
C LEU A 120 6.61 10.18 31.26
N PHE A 121 6.60 9.35 32.31
CA PHE A 121 5.37 9.10 33.07
C PHE A 121 5.18 10.02 34.27
N PHE A 122 6.23 10.45 34.95
CA PHE A 122 6.14 11.11 36.26
C PHE A 122 6.84 12.46 36.32
N ALA A 123 7.62 12.83 35.30
CA ALA A 123 8.47 14.03 35.28
C ALA A 123 9.44 14.16 36.47
N THR A 124 9.66 13.08 37.25
CA THR A 124 10.43 13.10 38.50
C THR A 124 11.93 13.37 38.32
N PRO A 125 12.63 12.82 37.31
CA PRO A 125 14.07 13.09 37.12
C PRO A 125 14.41 14.57 36.94
N LEU A 126 13.49 15.37 36.41
CA LEU A 126 13.63 16.83 36.25
C LEU A 126 12.90 17.65 37.33
N GLY A 127 12.54 17.01 38.46
CA GLY A 127 11.89 17.69 39.58
C GLY A 127 10.47 18.16 39.28
N GLY A 128 9.74 17.46 38.40
CA GLY A 128 8.38 17.78 37.97
C GLY A 128 8.31 18.70 36.74
N ASN A 129 9.44 19.12 36.19
CA ASN A 129 9.49 19.94 34.97
C ASN A 129 9.43 19.05 33.71
N SER A 130 8.85 19.61 32.65
CA SER A 130 8.92 19.01 31.31
C SER A 130 10.29 19.26 30.67
N VAL A 131 10.75 18.36 29.80
CA VAL A 131 11.92 18.60 28.93
C VAL A 131 11.79 19.89 28.12
N THR A 132 10.58 20.29 27.76
CA THR A 132 10.30 21.54 27.02
C THR A 132 10.60 22.81 27.83
N GLN A 133 10.67 22.70 29.16
CA GLN A 133 10.90 23.82 30.07
C GLN A 133 12.38 24.00 30.44
N LEU A 134 13.26 23.13 29.96
CA LEU A 134 14.67 23.13 30.37
C LEU A 134 15.49 24.32 29.85
N SER A 135 14.98 25.05 28.87
CA SER A 135 15.59 26.30 28.43
C SER A 135 15.68 27.34 29.57
N ALA A 136 14.72 27.32 30.51
CA ALA A 136 14.71 28.22 31.67
C ALA A 136 15.84 27.94 32.68
N VAL A 137 16.42 26.73 32.64
CA VAL A 137 17.53 26.31 33.50
C VAL A 137 18.86 26.18 32.73
N GLY A 138 18.94 26.81 31.55
CA GLY A 138 20.18 26.95 30.80
C GLY A 138 20.51 25.83 29.82
N VAL A 139 19.60 24.86 29.59
CA VAL A 139 19.81 23.83 28.57
C VAL A 139 19.70 24.45 27.17
N PRO A 140 20.71 24.29 26.29
CA PRO A 140 20.69 24.88 24.96
C PRO A 140 19.51 24.39 24.11
N SER A 141 18.89 25.29 23.36
CA SER A 141 17.73 24.98 22.51
C SER A 141 17.98 23.88 21.47
N ALA A 142 19.24 23.70 21.04
CA ALA A 142 19.66 22.63 20.14
C ALA A 142 19.37 21.22 20.70
N TYR A 143 19.37 21.04 22.02
CA TYR A 143 18.99 19.76 22.66
C TYR A 143 17.47 19.54 22.71
N LEU A 144 16.68 20.60 22.47
CA LEU A 144 15.23 20.60 22.66
C LEU A 144 14.45 20.57 21.35
N THR A 145 15.11 20.63 20.19
CA THR A 145 14.46 20.67 18.87
C THR A 145 13.58 19.46 18.58
N GLY A 146 13.83 18.32 19.23
CA GLY A 146 13.02 17.12 19.13
C GLY A 146 11.73 17.13 19.95
N PHE A 147 11.49 18.16 20.78
CA PHE A 147 10.36 18.25 21.70
C PHE A 147 9.54 19.53 21.47
N PRO A 148 8.79 19.63 20.35
CA PRO A 148 7.95 20.79 20.06
C PRO A 148 6.79 20.97 21.06
N ASP A 149 6.33 19.88 21.66
CA ASP A 149 5.21 19.83 22.61
C ASP A 149 5.61 19.07 23.88
N VAL A 150 4.85 19.14 24.97
CA VAL A 150 5.18 18.42 26.22
C VAL A 150 5.07 16.90 26.00
N PRO A 151 6.15 16.09 26.10
CA PRO A 151 6.02 14.64 25.95
C PRO A 151 5.55 13.93 27.23
N GLU A 152 5.67 14.53 28.42
CA GLU A 152 5.41 13.82 29.67
C GLU A 152 3.92 13.63 29.96
N PHE A 153 3.49 12.38 30.20
CA PHE A 153 2.13 11.96 30.52
C PHE A 153 1.46 12.84 31.57
N VAL A 154 2.08 12.97 32.76
CA VAL A 154 1.51 13.72 33.89
C VAL A 154 1.35 15.22 33.62
N ILE A 155 2.16 15.79 32.73
CA ILE A 155 2.07 17.22 32.39
C ILE A 155 1.10 17.41 31.23
N ALA A 156 1.14 16.53 30.22
CA ALA A 156 0.29 16.55 29.04
C ALA A 156 -1.21 16.44 29.37
N VAL A 157 -1.60 15.88 30.52
CA VAL A 157 -3.01 15.87 30.95
C VAL A 157 -3.62 17.27 30.95
N ASN A 158 -2.83 18.30 31.29
CA ASN A 158 -3.30 19.69 31.29
C ASN A 158 -3.38 20.32 29.89
N THR A 159 -2.79 19.70 28.88
CA THR A 159 -2.81 20.17 27.49
C THR A 159 -3.88 19.48 26.65
N ILE A 160 -4.45 18.36 27.14
CA ILE A 160 -5.44 17.57 26.42
C ILE A 160 -6.83 18.24 26.51
N PRO A 161 -7.44 18.63 25.37
CA PRO A 161 -8.78 19.20 25.35
C PRO A 161 -9.82 18.24 25.94
N GLY A 162 -10.70 18.76 26.80
CA GLY A 162 -11.78 17.97 27.42
C GLY A 162 -11.40 17.27 28.73
N ILE A 163 -10.14 17.34 29.16
CA ILE A 163 -9.73 16.91 30.50
C ILE A 163 -9.60 18.14 31.40
N THR A 164 -10.52 18.30 32.36
CA THR A 164 -10.52 19.41 33.32
C THR A 164 -10.61 18.91 34.75
N GLY A 165 -9.83 19.50 35.66
CA GLY A 165 -9.92 19.22 37.10
C GLY A 165 -9.21 17.94 37.56
N VAL A 166 -8.41 17.30 36.68
CA VAL A 166 -7.54 16.19 37.08
C VAL A 166 -6.24 16.75 37.64
N THR A 167 -5.98 16.50 38.92
CA THR A 167 -4.68 16.82 39.52
C THR A 167 -3.72 15.66 39.27
N VAL A 168 -2.45 15.93 38.98
CA VAL A 168 -1.42 14.89 38.77
C VAL A 168 -1.34 13.91 39.95
N SER A 169 -1.56 14.39 41.17
CA SER A 169 -1.65 13.56 42.38
C SER A 169 -2.82 12.56 42.39
N SER A 170 -3.87 12.81 41.60
CA SER A 170 -5.03 11.91 41.48
C SER A 170 -4.80 10.76 40.48
N LEU A 171 -3.75 10.85 39.68
CA LEU A 171 -3.36 9.88 38.66
C LEU A 171 -2.43 8.78 39.18
N ALA A 172 -2.47 8.45 40.47
CA ALA A 172 -1.53 7.56 41.18
C ALA A 172 -1.38 6.15 40.56
N ILE A 173 -0.72 6.05 39.40
CA ILE A 173 -0.40 4.84 38.68
C ILE A 173 0.97 4.38 39.18
N PRO A 174 1.10 3.17 39.74
CA PRO A 174 2.39 2.66 40.19
C PRO A 174 3.42 2.63 39.06
N THR A 175 4.69 2.85 39.38
CA THR A 175 5.80 2.82 38.40
C THR A 175 5.80 1.54 37.57
N ALA A 176 5.60 0.38 38.19
CA ALA A 176 5.52 -0.89 37.49
C ALA A 176 4.38 -0.95 36.45
N THR A 177 3.23 -0.35 36.77
CA THR A 177 2.08 -0.28 35.87
C THR A 177 2.34 0.68 34.71
N SER A 178 2.94 1.85 34.96
CA SER A 178 3.32 2.80 33.90
C SER A 178 4.33 2.19 32.93
N VAL A 179 5.33 1.47 33.44
CA VAL A 179 6.29 0.71 32.62
C VAL A 179 5.57 -0.37 31.80
N ALA A 180 4.59 -1.07 32.39
CA ALA A 180 3.79 -2.06 31.65
C ALA A 180 2.93 -1.43 30.55
N MET A 181 2.34 -0.26 30.80
CA MET A 181 1.58 0.51 29.81
C MET A 181 2.46 1.00 28.65
N TYR A 182 3.68 1.43 28.94
CA TYR A 182 4.66 1.77 27.90
C TYR A 182 5.08 0.54 27.08
N ASN A 183 5.48 -0.52 27.76
CA ASN A 183 6.00 -1.74 27.14
C ASN A 183 4.94 -2.48 26.32
N SER A 184 3.65 -2.41 26.68
CA SER A 184 2.58 -3.01 25.88
C SER A 184 2.44 -2.33 24.52
N ILE A 185 2.61 -1.01 24.46
CA ILE A 185 2.55 -0.24 23.21
C ILE A 185 3.83 -0.43 22.41
N VAL A 186 4.99 -0.18 23.02
CA VAL A 186 6.28 -0.22 22.32
C VAL A 186 6.72 -1.64 21.97
N GLY A 187 6.31 -2.63 22.76
CA GLY A 187 6.63 -4.04 22.52
C GLY A 187 5.91 -4.65 21.32
N ASP A 188 4.84 -4.03 20.83
CA ASP A 188 4.16 -4.42 19.60
C ASP A 188 4.58 -3.51 18.44
N ALA A 189 5.63 -3.92 17.73
CA ALA A 189 6.17 -3.18 16.59
C ALA A 189 5.18 -3.00 15.42
N THR A 190 4.08 -3.77 15.40
CA THR A 190 3.03 -3.58 14.37
C THR A 190 2.13 -2.40 14.67
N GLY A 191 2.05 -1.98 15.94
CA GLY A 191 1.14 -0.92 16.40
C GLY A 191 -0.30 -1.35 16.59
N MET A 192 -0.63 -2.62 16.35
CA MET A 192 -2.00 -3.14 16.53
C MET A 192 -2.51 -2.94 17.96
N THR A 193 -1.66 -3.16 18.96
CA THR A 193 -1.98 -2.96 20.38
C THR A 193 -2.32 -1.50 20.66
N ALA A 194 -1.63 -0.55 20.02
CA ALA A 194 -1.90 0.88 20.16
C ALA A 194 -3.24 1.27 19.53
N ALA A 195 -3.50 0.81 18.30
CA ALA A 195 -4.77 1.04 17.62
C ALA A 195 -5.94 0.42 18.39
N GLN A 196 -5.79 -0.79 18.91
CA GLN A 196 -6.80 -1.46 19.75
C GLN A 196 -7.01 -0.71 21.07
N THR A 197 -5.95 -0.24 21.72
CA THR A 197 -6.05 0.56 22.95
C THR A 197 -6.83 1.85 22.70
N LEU A 198 -6.60 2.54 21.58
CA LEU A 198 -7.34 3.75 21.22
C LEU A 198 -8.82 3.48 20.86
N ALA A 199 -9.15 2.28 20.40
CA ALA A 199 -10.51 1.88 20.04
C ALA A 199 -11.29 1.17 21.17
N ALA A 200 -10.61 0.67 22.19
CA ALA A 200 -11.20 -0.12 23.27
C ALA A 200 -12.06 0.72 24.22
N ALA A 201 -13.03 0.07 24.87
CA ALA A 201 -13.76 0.70 25.95
C ALA A 201 -12.81 0.96 27.14
N PRO A 202 -12.89 2.12 27.82
CA PRO A 202 -11.96 2.44 28.91
C PRO A 202 -11.98 1.43 30.07
N GLY A 203 -13.10 0.74 30.29
CA GLY A 203 -13.23 -0.31 31.30
C GLY A 203 -12.38 -1.55 31.00
N ASP A 204 -12.18 -1.88 29.72
CA ASP A 204 -11.35 -3.03 29.32
C ASP A 204 -9.88 -2.73 29.59
N ILE A 205 -9.44 -1.51 29.27
CA ILE A 205 -8.10 -1.01 29.55
C ILE A 205 -7.84 -0.93 31.07
N ALA A 206 -8.81 -0.40 31.81
CA ALA A 206 -8.78 -0.34 33.27
C ALA A 206 -8.56 -1.73 33.90
N THR A 207 -9.27 -2.73 33.38
CA THR A 207 -9.13 -4.13 33.81
C THR A 207 -7.77 -4.69 33.44
N ALA A 208 -7.31 -4.48 32.20
CA ALA A 208 -6.03 -4.99 31.71
C ALA A 208 -4.82 -4.49 32.52
N TYR A 209 -4.82 -3.23 32.95
CA TYR A 209 -3.72 -2.63 33.73
C TYR A 209 -4.00 -2.57 35.24
N SER A 210 -5.17 -3.02 35.70
CA SER A 210 -5.61 -2.88 37.10
C SER A 210 -5.56 -1.42 37.59
N ILE A 211 -6.02 -0.48 36.76
CA ILE A 211 -6.09 0.96 37.04
C ILE A 211 -7.54 1.46 37.06
N PRO A 212 -7.83 2.62 37.67
CA PRO A 212 -9.15 3.23 37.56
C PRO A 212 -9.54 3.54 36.09
N THR A 213 -10.83 3.46 35.77
CA THR A 213 -11.37 3.82 34.45
C THR A 213 -11.02 5.24 34.03
N SER A 214 -10.93 6.18 34.97
CA SER A 214 -10.46 7.54 34.71
C SER A 214 -9.01 7.59 34.25
N SER A 215 -8.12 6.80 34.86
CA SER A 215 -6.72 6.69 34.44
C SER A 215 -6.59 6.03 33.06
N ALA A 216 -7.43 5.05 32.76
CA ALA A 216 -7.50 4.44 31.43
C ALA A 216 -7.93 5.43 30.35
N LEU A 217 -8.96 6.26 30.62
CA LEU A 217 -9.37 7.35 29.73
C LEU A 217 -8.23 8.34 29.46
N ILE A 218 -7.52 8.74 30.52
CA ILE A 218 -6.40 9.69 30.40
C ILE A 218 -5.24 9.06 29.62
N TRP A 219 -4.99 7.76 29.79
CA TRP A 219 -4.02 7.03 28.99
C TRP A 219 -4.37 7.03 27.51
N GLN A 220 -5.62 6.72 27.14
CA GLN A 220 -6.07 6.79 25.74
C GLN A 220 -5.90 8.19 25.18
N ALA A 221 -6.30 9.21 25.95
CA ALA A 221 -6.21 10.59 25.51
C ALA A 221 -4.75 11.06 25.34
N TYR A 222 -3.84 10.58 26.20
CA TYR A 222 -2.41 10.82 26.06
C TYR A 222 -1.83 10.16 24.81
N LEU A 223 -2.20 8.91 24.50
CA LEU A 223 -1.78 8.24 23.27
C LEU A 223 -2.27 9.01 22.03
N ASP A 224 -3.52 9.49 22.02
CA ASP A 224 -4.06 10.32 20.94
C ASP A 224 -3.30 11.66 20.83
N TYR A 225 -2.95 12.28 21.96
CA TYR A 225 -2.12 13.48 21.99
C TYR A 225 -0.70 13.24 21.42
N ILE A 226 0.00 12.19 21.82
CA ILE A 226 1.33 11.87 21.28
C ILE A 226 1.26 11.58 19.78
N MET A 227 0.23 10.83 19.35
CA MET A 227 -0.03 10.54 17.95
C MET A 227 -0.19 11.82 17.12
N VAL A 228 -0.90 12.83 17.63
CA VAL A 228 -1.14 14.09 16.91
C VAL A 228 0.06 15.04 16.98
N SER A 229 0.62 15.27 18.17
CA SER A 229 1.68 16.27 18.37
C SER A 229 3.03 15.83 17.78
N TYR A 230 3.33 14.54 17.89
CA TYR A 230 4.60 13.97 17.42
C TYR A 230 4.45 13.13 16.14
N GLY A 231 3.47 12.22 16.12
CA GLY A 231 3.27 11.29 15.00
C GLY A 231 2.86 12.00 13.71
N ALA A 232 1.91 12.94 13.76
CA ALA A 232 1.38 13.58 12.56
C ALA A 232 2.41 14.44 11.82
N ASN A 233 3.29 15.13 12.55
CA ASN A 233 4.37 15.93 11.94
C ASN A 233 5.45 15.04 11.32
N ALA A 234 5.82 13.94 12.00
CA ALA A 234 6.75 12.96 11.45
C ALA A 234 6.19 12.31 10.17
N PHE A 235 4.91 11.92 10.18
CA PHE A 235 4.22 11.38 9.01
C PHE A 235 4.11 12.40 7.88
N ARG A 236 3.77 13.66 8.16
CA ARG A 236 3.78 14.72 7.14
C ARG A 236 5.17 14.91 6.53
N THR A 237 6.21 14.81 7.34
CA THR A 237 7.60 14.91 6.87
C THR A 237 7.97 13.73 5.98
N SER A 238 7.54 12.51 6.29
CA SER A 238 7.80 11.33 5.46
C SER A 238 7.04 11.37 4.13
N LEU A 239 5.84 11.96 4.09
CA LEU A 239 5.12 12.23 2.84
C LEU A 239 5.82 13.27 1.95
N GLY A 240 6.75 14.05 2.48
CA GLY A 240 7.50 15.06 1.72
C GLY A 240 6.65 16.29 1.37
N PRO A 241 6.97 17.00 0.27
CA PRO A 241 6.25 18.23 -0.10
C PRO A 241 4.79 17.94 -0.47
N PHE A 242 3.94 18.97 -0.38
CA PHE A 242 2.51 18.86 -0.71
C PHE A 242 2.26 18.36 -2.14
N LEU A 243 3.08 18.80 -3.10
CA LEU A 243 3.00 18.37 -4.49
C LEU A 243 4.38 18.45 -5.14
N GLY A 244 4.72 17.44 -5.93
CA GLY A 244 6.01 17.37 -6.63
C GLY A 244 6.48 15.92 -6.84
N PRO A 245 7.63 15.72 -7.50
CA PRO A 245 8.18 14.40 -7.84
C PRO A 245 8.58 13.57 -6.60
N THR A 246 8.77 14.21 -5.45
CA THR A 246 9.11 13.56 -4.18
C THR A 246 7.95 13.54 -3.19
N SER A 247 6.76 14.01 -3.59
CA SER A 247 5.56 13.92 -2.75
C SER A 247 5.06 12.47 -2.68
N GLY A 248 4.63 12.05 -1.50
CA GLY A 248 3.90 10.81 -1.23
C GLY A 248 2.48 11.06 -0.67
N GLY A 249 2.02 12.32 -0.66
CA GLY A 249 0.68 12.68 -0.20
C GLY A 249 -0.43 12.17 -1.14
N MET A 250 -1.68 12.55 -0.84
CA MET A 250 -2.86 12.14 -1.62
C MET A 250 -2.78 12.50 -3.11
N LEU A 251 -2.12 13.62 -3.45
CA LEU A 251 -1.89 14.04 -4.83
C LEU A 251 -0.39 14.04 -5.12
N VAL A 252 -0.02 13.51 -6.28
CA VAL A 252 1.37 13.49 -6.75
C VAL A 252 1.47 14.03 -8.16
N LYS A 253 2.60 14.70 -8.43
CA LYS A 253 2.98 15.19 -9.75
C LYS A 253 4.09 14.28 -10.27
N ARG A 254 3.85 13.60 -11.39
CA ARG A 254 4.77 12.66 -12.03
C ARG A 254 4.74 12.84 -13.53
N SER A 255 5.82 12.48 -14.20
CA SER A 255 5.89 12.44 -15.66
C SER A 255 4.95 11.36 -16.23
N VAL A 256 4.54 11.51 -17.49
CA VAL A 256 3.82 10.46 -18.24
C VAL A 256 4.60 9.14 -18.19
N HIS A 257 5.93 9.19 -18.33
CA HIS A 257 6.80 8.03 -18.23
C HIS A 257 6.65 7.30 -16.89
N GLU A 258 6.72 8.04 -15.79
CA GLU A 258 6.56 7.51 -14.43
C GLU A 258 5.16 6.93 -14.17
N TRP A 259 4.10 7.51 -14.74
CA TRP A 259 2.75 6.97 -14.60
C TRP A 259 2.57 5.62 -15.29
N ILE A 260 3.23 5.42 -16.43
CA ILE A 260 3.12 4.19 -17.22
C ILE A 260 4.06 3.10 -16.71
N PHE A 261 5.34 3.42 -16.48
CA PHE A 261 6.36 2.42 -16.12
C PHE A 261 6.62 2.31 -14.61
N GLY A 262 6.16 3.30 -13.86
CA GLY A 262 6.16 3.34 -12.41
C GLY A 262 7.11 4.38 -11.82
N TYR A 263 6.83 4.74 -10.56
CA TYR A 263 7.63 5.67 -9.76
C TYR A 263 7.85 5.12 -8.35
N THR A 264 8.81 5.69 -7.62
CA THR A 264 8.99 5.39 -6.20
C THR A 264 8.20 6.39 -5.34
N ASP A 265 7.40 5.87 -4.42
CA ASP A 265 6.74 6.64 -3.37
C ASP A 265 7.66 6.75 -2.14
N PRO A 266 7.80 7.93 -1.51
CA PRO A 266 8.74 8.13 -0.40
C PRO A 266 8.39 7.35 0.88
N VAL A 267 7.14 6.90 1.04
CA VAL A 267 6.67 6.19 2.23
C VAL A 267 6.60 4.68 1.97
N VAL A 268 5.96 4.28 0.87
CA VAL A 268 5.69 2.87 0.59
C VAL A 268 6.92 2.18 -0.04
N SER A 269 7.62 2.82 -0.98
CA SER A 269 8.72 2.16 -1.70
C SER A 269 9.90 1.75 -0.81
N PRO A 270 10.34 2.54 0.20
CA PRO A 270 11.44 2.13 1.08
C PRO A 270 11.17 0.86 1.91
N THR A 271 9.92 0.44 2.05
CA THR A 271 9.57 -0.82 2.75
C THR A 271 10.02 -2.06 1.98
N TYR A 272 10.34 -1.90 0.69
CA TYR A 272 10.84 -2.96 -0.17
C TYR A 272 12.35 -2.79 -0.47
N PRO A 273 13.12 -3.90 -0.57
CA PRO A 273 14.49 -3.87 -1.07
C PRO A 273 14.60 -3.17 -2.43
N THR A 274 15.74 -2.56 -2.74
CA THR A 274 15.94 -1.81 -4.00
C THR A 274 15.79 -2.67 -5.26
N SER A 275 16.06 -3.97 -5.16
CA SER A 275 15.88 -4.94 -6.25
C SER A 275 14.46 -5.49 -6.36
N ASP A 276 13.56 -5.18 -5.43
CA ASP A 276 12.20 -5.71 -5.42
C ASP A 276 11.31 -4.90 -6.38
N PRO A 277 10.66 -5.52 -7.36
CA PRO A 277 9.84 -4.81 -8.33
C PRO A 277 8.58 -4.17 -7.71
N ARG A 278 8.13 -4.60 -6.52
CA ARG A 278 7.02 -3.97 -5.76
C ARG A 278 7.36 -2.57 -5.26
N ARG A 279 8.65 -2.22 -5.26
CA ARG A 279 9.11 -0.89 -4.93
C ARG A 279 8.52 0.18 -5.84
N PHE A 280 8.11 -0.16 -7.06
CA PHE A 280 7.51 0.79 -7.99
C PHE A 280 5.98 0.81 -7.90
N ILE A 281 5.44 2.00 -7.71
CA ILE A 281 4.01 2.26 -7.83
C ILE A 281 3.68 2.41 -9.30
N ARG A 282 2.73 1.61 -9.80
CA ARG A 282 2.37 1.56 -11.21
C ARG A 282 0.86 1.69 -11.37
N SER A 283 0.43 2.64 -12.19
CA SER A 283 -0.95 2.65 -12.69
C SER A 283 -1.17 1.58 -13.76
N VAL A 284 -0.12 1.26 -14.51
CA VAL A 284 -0.12 0.19 -15.51
C VAL A 284 0.84 -0.91 -15.05
N THR A 285 0.30 -1.99 -14.49
CA THR A 285 1.11 -2.99 -13.77
C THR A 285 1.93 -3.91 -14.70
N LYS A 286 1.59 -3.97 -15.99
CA LYS A 286 2.03 -5.05 -16.90
C LYS A 286 2.66 -4.61 -18.21
N ILE A 287 2.86 -3.30 -18.40
CA ILE A 287 3.67 -2.78 -19.51
C ILE A 287 5.07 -2.49 -18.99
N ARG A 288 6.07 -3.04 -19.68
CA ARG A 288 7.49 -2.75 -19.45
C ARG A 288 8.00 -1.82 -20.52
N ASP A 289 8.95 -0.97 -20.14
CA ASP A 289 9.67 -0.16 -21.12
C ASP A 289 10.43 -1.09 -22.08
N VAL A 290 10.24 -0.89 -23.38
CA VAL A 290 10.94 -1.61 -24.43
C VAL A 290 12.47 -1.55 -24.28
N SER A 291 13.00 -0.48 -23.69
CA SER A 291 14.43 -0.34 -23.39
C SER A 291 14.97 -1.46 -22.48
N THR A 292 14.08 -2.07 -21.70
CA THR A 292 14.41 -3.16 -20.76
C THR A 292 14.14 -4.55 -21.33
N ILE A 293 13.87 -4.69 -22.64
CA ILE A 293 13.52 -5.97 -23.26
C ILE A 293 14.60 -7.05 -23.13
N GLY A 294 15.87 -6.64 -23.02
CA GLY A 294 17.01 -7.54 -22.80
C GLY A 294 17.18 -8.01 -21.34
N ILE A 295 16.40 -7.45 -20.42
CA ILE A 295 16.41 -7.83 -19.00
C ILE A 295 15.33 -8.89 -18.78
N ASP A 296 15.70 -9.94 -18.05
CA ASP A 296 14.73 -10.89 -17.57
C ASP A 296 14.08 -10.38 -16.29
N HIS A 297 12.79 -10.08 -16.37
CA HIS A 297 12.02 -9.52 -15.26
C HIS A 297 11.34 -10.59 -14.41
N VAL A 298 11.46 -11.87 -14.77
CA VAL A 298 10.78 -12.98 -14.09
C VAL A 298 11.83 -13.97 -13.56
N PRO A 299 11.88 -14.23 -12.23
CA PRO A 299 12.82 -15.19 -11.70
C PRO A 299 12.38 -16.62 -12.01
N TRP A 300 13.19 -17.35 -12.78
CA TRP A 300 12.96 -18.75 -13.16
C TRP A 300 12.83 -19.73 -11.99
N THR A 301 13.30 -19.33 -10.81
CA THR A 301 13.30 -20.16 -9.60
C THR A 301 11.97 -20.08 -8.84
N VAL A 302 11.07 -19.15 -9.18
CA VAL A 302 9.77 -19.00 -8.51
C VAL A 302 8.76 -19.96 -9.14
N THR A 303 8.35 -20.98 -8.39
CA THR A 303 7.32 -21.94 -8.83
C THR A 303 5.89 -21.45 -8.58
N GLU A 304 5.70 -20.54 -7.60
CA GLU A 304 4.42 -19.93 -7.30
C GLU A 304 4.11 -18.79 -8.30
N LYS A 305 3.17 -19.04 -9.22
CA LYS A 305 2.82 -18.12 -10.31
C LYS A 305 1.72 -17.11 -9.96
N SER A 306 1.08 -17.25 -8.80
CA SER A 306 -0.06 -16.42 -8.36
C SER A 306 0.25 -14.93 -8.28
N THR A 307 1.50 -14.60 -7.98
CA THR A 307 1.96 -13.21 -7.79
C THR A 307 2.65 -12.62 -9.01
N TRP A 308 2.86 -13.40 -10.09
CA TRP A 308 3.70 -12.98 -11.22
C TRP A 308 3.14 -11.76 -11.97
N ALA A 309 1.82 -11.73 -12.15
CA ALA A 309 1.13 -10.61 -12.77
C ALA A 309 1.39 -9.30 -12.01
N TYR A 310 1.39 -9.36 -10.69
CA TYR A 310 1.54 -8.21 -9.80
C TYR A 310 3.01 -7.82 -9.61
N LEU A 311 3.89 -8.79 -9.35
CA LEU A 311 5.31 -8.57 -9.07
C LEU A 311 6.11 -8.27 -10.34
N TYR A 312 5.88 -9.04 -11.40
CA TYR A 312 6.74 -9.05 -12.58
C TYR A 312 6.09 -8.44 -13.81
N GLY A 313 4.82 -8.05 -13.74
CA GLY A 313 4.09 -7.55 -14.90
C GLY A 313 4.06 -8.57 -16.04
N SER A 314 4.05 -9.87 -15.67
CA SER A 314 4.19 -10.99 -16.60
C SER A 314 3.17 -12.06 -16.25
N THR A 315 2.71 -12.75 -17.28
CA THR A 315 1.40 -13.37 -17.25
C THR A 315 1.46 -14.77 -17.87
N PRO A 316 1.44 -15.87 -17.09
CA PRO A 316 1.40 -17.22 -17.65
C PRO A 316 0.02 -17.57 -18.21
N TYR A 317 -0.03 -18.19 -19.38
CA TYR A 317 -1.25 -18.75 -19.95
C TYR A 317 -1.12 -20.23 -20.20
N ARG A 318 -2.29 -20.85 -20.30
CA ARG A 318 -2.48 -22.10 -21.02
C ARG A 318 -3.71 -21.96 -21.89
N ILE A 319 -3.54 -22.15 -23.19
CA ILE A 319 -4.63 -22.04 -24.17
C ILE A 319 -4.75 -23.35 -24.95
N ALA A 320 -5.96 -23.67 -25.38
CA ALA A 320 -6.18 -24.81 -26.25
C ALA A 320 -5.70 -24.49 -27.67
N THR A 321 -5.02 -25.44 -28.31
CA THR A 321 -4.50 -25.28 -29.68
C THR A 321 -5.57 -25.51 -30.74
N GLY A 322 -6.65 -26.22 -30.39
CA GLY A 322 -7.71 -26.63 -31.30
C GLY A 322 -7.39 -27.87 -32.15
N VAL A 323 -6.32 -28.61 -31.83
CA VAL A 323 -5.89 -29.83 -32.57
C VAL A 323 -7.01 -30.87 -32.72
N TYR A 324 -7.93 -30.97 -31.75
CA TYR A 324 -9.05 -31.92 -31.78
C TYR A 324 -10.42 -31.28 -32.06
N SER A 325 -10.54 -29.96 -31.87
CA SER A 325 -11.75 -29.21 -32.13
C SER A 325 -11.40 -27.77 -32.48
N SER A 326 -11.74 -27.35 -33.70
CA SER A 326 -11.59 -25.96 -34.11
C SER A 326 -12.45 -25.01 -33.26
N GLU A 327 -13.50 -25.52 -32.60
CA GLU A 327 -14.33 -24.72 -31.70
C GLU A 327 -13.60 -24.37 -30.41
N GLU A 328 -12.68 -25.22 -29.96
CA GLU A 328 -11.90 -25.02 -28.72
C GLU A 328 -10.64 -24.18 -28.96
N ALA A 329 -10.23 -23.99 -30.22
CA ALA A 329 -9.02 -23.24 -30.57
C ALA A 329 -8.97 -21.89 -29.83
N THR A 330 -7.85 -21.59 -29.17
CA THR A 330 -7.60 -20.38 -28.37
C THR A 330 -8.46 -20.18 -27.12
N ASP A 331 -9.19 -21.21 -26.67
CA ASP A 331 -9.83 -21.17 -25.35
C ASP A 331 -8.80 -21.00 -24.25
N ILE A 332 -9.07 -20.11 -23.29
CA ILE A 332 -8.22 -19.94 -22.12
C ILE A 332 -8.53 -21.05 -21.12
N LEU A 333 -7.60 -21.99 -20.98
CA LEU A 333 -7.71 -23.14 -20.09
C LEU A 333 -7.14 -22.85 -18.70
N GLN A 334 -6.12 -22.01 -18.64
CA GLN A 334 -5.51 -21.56 -17.40
C GLN A 334 -5.24 -20.06 -17.44
N ARG A 335 -5.52 -19.42 -16.31
CA ARG A 335 -5.26 -18.01 -16.08
C ARG A 335 -3.85 -17.76 -15.56
N THR A 336 -3.53 -16.49 -15.59
CA THR A 336 -2.31 -15.83 -15.17
C THR A 336 -1.89 -15.99 -13.72
N ASP A 337 -2.83 -16.07 -12.79
CA ASP A 337 -2.58 -16.10 -11.34
C ASP A 337 -2.93 -17.46 -10.70
N GLY A 338 -3.23 -18.49 -11.49
CA GLY A 338 -3.58 -19.81 -10.97
C GLY A 338 -4.35 -20.71 -11.94
N THR A 339 -4.95 -21.78 -11.44
CA THR A 339 -5.73 -22.77 -12.23
C THR A 339 -7.24 -22.76 -11.92
N GLY A 340 -7.69 -21.93 -10.98
CA GLY A 340 -9.04 -21.98 -10.41
C GLY A 340 -10.05 -21.00 -11.00
N SER A 341 -11.15 -20.73 -10.28
CA SER A 341 -12.09 -19.61 -10.48
C SER A 341 -11.60 -18.34 -9.75
N ILE A 342 -12.03 -17.12 -10.15
CA ILE A 342 -11.63 -15.86 -9.47
C ILE A 342 -12.67 -15.64 -8.40
N THR A 343 -12.24 -15.58 -7.15
CA THR A 343 -13.11 -15.12 -6.07
C THR A 343 -12.90 -13.62 -5.92
N TYR A 344 -13.94 -12.85 -6.20
CA TYR A 344 -13.93 -11.41 -6.00
C TYR A 344 -13.90 -11.14 -4.48
N PRO A 345 -12.89 -10.42 -3.96
CA PRO A 345 -12.64 -10.36 -2.52
C PRO A 345 -13.79 -9.69 -1.73
N HIS A 346 -14.47 -8.71 -2.33
CA HIS A 346 -15.55 -7.96 -1.66
C HIS A 346 -16.91 -8.67 -1.69
N SER A 347 -17.18 -9.48 -2.71
CA SER A 347 -18.50 -10.11 -2.92
C SER A 347 -18.49 -11.62 -2.69
N GLY A 348 -17.32 -12.25 -2.65
CA GLY A 348 -17.18 -13.71 -2.71
C GLY A 348 -17.64 -14.34 -4.03
N HIS A 349 -17.95 -13.52 -5.06
CA HIS A 349 -18.40 -14.02 -6.35
C HIS A 349 -17.32 -14.85 -7.02
N ILE A 350 -17.72 -15.99 -7.58
CA ILE A 350 -16.82 -16.94 -8.23
C ILE A 350 -16.97 -16.81 -9.74
N GLU A 351 -15.99 -16.18 -10.38
CA GLU A 351 -15.92 -16.03 -11.83
C GLU A 351 -15.09 -17.17 -12.43
N LYS A 352 -15.74 -17.99 -13.26
CA LYS A 352 -15.07 -19.04 -14.02
C LYS A 352 -14.28 -18.41 -15.18
N VAL A 353 -13.10 -18.96 -15.47
CA VAL A 353 -12.38 -18.60 -16.70
C VAL A 353 -13.08 -19.29 -17.85
N ILE A 354 -13.66 -18.50 -18.74
CA ILE A 354 -14.35 -19.00 -19.94
C ILE A 354 -14.13 -18.03 -21.09
N GLY A 355 -14.18 -18.58 -22.30
CA GLY A 355 -14.01 -17.83 -23.53
C GLY A 355 -12.58 -17.81 -24.04
N LYS A 356 -12.40 -17.03 -25.11
CA LYS A 356 -11.13 -16.89 -25.84
C LYS A 356 -10.49 -15.55 -25.54
N ASP A 357 -9.20 -15.42 -25.77
CA ASP A 357 -8.52 -14.13 -25.64
C ASP A 357 -9.22 -13.04 -26.47
N ILE A 358 -9.52 -11.89 -25.86
CA ILE A 358 -10.30 -10.82 -26.51
C ILE A 358 -9.56 -10.17 -27.70
N VAL A 359 -8.22 -10.24 -27.70
CA VAL A 359 -7.38 -9.60 -28.73
C VAL A 359 -7.06 -10.57 -29.88
N THR A 360 -6.74 -11.83 -29.56
CA THR A 360 -6.21 -12.81 -30.52
C THR A 360 -7.07 -14.07 -30.68
N GLY A 361 -8.24 -14.11 -30.04
CA GLY A 361 -9.14 -15.26 -30.06
C GLY A 361 -9.68 -15.62 -31.44
N GLN A 362 -9.79 -16.92 -31.70
CA GLN A 362 -10.36 -17.48 -32.93
C GLN A 362 -11.76 -18.03 -32.68
N TYR A 363 -12.77 -17.29 -33.13
CA TYR A 363 -14.17 -17.59 -32.84
C TYR A 363 -14.85 -18.39 -33.97
N ALA A 364 -14.66 -19.71 -33.97
CA ALA A 364 -15.28 -20.60 -34.97
C ALA A 364 -16.81 -20.49 -35.01
N ALA A 365 -17.45 -20.20 -33.87
CA ALA A 365 -18.89 -20.00 -33.75
C ALA A 365 -19.42 -18.91 -34.71
N ILE A 366 -18.67 -17.81 -34.93
CA ILE A 366 -19.07 -16.76 -35.87
C ILE A 366 -19.17 -17.30 -37.30
N LYS A 367 -18.22 -18.17 -37.69
CA LYS A 367 -18.22 -18.80 -39.01
C LYS A 367 -19.33 -19.85 -39.14
N ASN A 368 -19.56 -20.63 -38.09
CA ASN A 368 -20.48 -21.78 -38.13
C ASN A 368 -21.95 -21.36 -37.96
N LEU A 369 -22.21 -20.36 -37.11
CA LEU A 369 -23.56 -19.93 -36.71
C LEU A 369 -23.95 -18.58 -37.32
N GLY A 370 -22.99 -17.84 -37.86
CA GLY A 370 -23.17 -16.56 -38.54
C GLY A 370 -22.76 -15.34 -37.70
N ALA A 371 -22.64 -14.19 -38.37
CA ALA A 371 -22.10 -12.96 -37.79
C ALA A 371 -22.90 -12.36 -36.62
N GLU A 372 -24.19 -12.67 -36.50
CA GLU A 372 -25.02 -12.18 -35.38
C GLU A 372 -24.79 -12.98 -34.07
N THR A 373 -23.94 -14.00 -34.10
CA THR A 373 -23.64 -14.82 -32.93
C THR A 373 -22.83 -14.02 -31.90
N ASP A 374 -23.37 -13.91 -30.69
CA ASP A 374 -22.62 -13.44 -29.53
C ASP A 374 -21.52 -14.45 -29.16
N VAL A 375 -20.34 -13.95 -28.81
CA VAL A 375 -19.20 -14.79 -28.41
C VAL A 375 -18.64 -14.35 -27.08
N THR A 376 -18.10 -15.30 -26.32
CA THR A 376 -17.51 -15.03 -25.00
C THR A 376 -16.01 -14.83 -25.13
N ALA A 377 -15.53 -13.69 -24.68
CA ALA A 377 -14.11 -13.37 -24.58
C ALA A 377 -13.68 -13.26 -23.12
N TRP A 378 -12.43 -13.58 -22.84
CA TRP A 378 -11.80 -13.25 -21.58
C TRP A 378 -11.25 -11.82 -21.66
N GLY A 379 -11.74 -10.94 -20.78
CA GLY A 379 -11.46 -9.51 -20.74
C GLY A 379 -10.05 -9.21 -20.26
N ASP A 380 -9.10 -9.41 -21.16
CA ASP A 380 -7.67 -9.31 -20.89
C ASP A 380 -6.99 -8.60 -22.08
N PHE A 381 -6.84 -7.28 -22.00
CA PHE A 381 -6.36 -6.46 -23.11
C PHE A 381 -4.83 -6.38 -23.10
N GLY A 382 -4.20 -7.12 -24.00
CA GLY A 382 -2.74 -7.13 -24.09
C GLY A 382 -2.09 -8.01 -23.04
N MET A 383 -2.80 -9.05 -22.59
CA MET A 383 -2.29 -10.07 -21.67
C MET A 383 -1.97 -9.51 -20.26
N GLY A 384 -2.76 -8.50 -19.88
CA GLY A 384 -2.71 -7.65 -18.71
C GLY A 384 -3.69 -8.00 -17.57
N LEU A 385 -4.49 -9.08 -17.63
CA LEU A 385 -5.64 -9.31 -16.73
C LEU A 385 -6.38 -8.01 -16.34
N ASP A 386 -6.71 -7.15 -17.30
CA ASP A 386 -7.16 -5.80 -16.94
C ASP A 386 -8.56 -5.81 -16.33
N LEU A 387 -9.44 -6.71 -16.80
CA LEU A 387 -10.82 -6.81 -16.32
C LEU A 387 -11.13 -8.10 -15.55
N LYS A 388 -10.25 -9.11 -15.61
CA LYS A 388 -10.37 -10.36 -14.82
C LYS A 388 -11.78 -11.00 -14.88
N ARG A 389 -12.40 -11.01 -16.06
CA ARG A 389 -13.75 -11.57 -16.23
C ARG A 389 -14.00 -12.02 -17.65
N SER A 390 -15.02 -12.86 -17.81
CA SER A 390 -15.62 -13.10 -19.11
C SER A 390 -16.49 -11.91 -19.52
N LEU A 391 -16.47 -11.62 -20.83
CA LEU A 391 -17.23 -10.56 -21.48
C LEU A 391 -17.95 -11.12 -22.71
N THR A 392 -19.18 -10.69 -22.90
CA THR A 392 -19.91 -10.93 -24.14
C THR A 392 -19.47 -9.92 -25.19
N LEU A 393 -19.02 -10.43 -26.34
CA LEU A 393 -18.79 -9.63 -27.54
C LEU A 393 -19.96 -9.79 -28.49
N ARG A 394 -20.49 -8.65 -28.95
CA ARG A 394 -21.61 -8.58 -29.88
C ARG A 394 -21.25 -7.80 -31.13
N ARG A 395 -21.74 -8.27 -32.28
CA ARG A 395 -21.58 -7.58 -33.56
C ARG A 395 -22.12 -6.16 -33.49
N ARG A 396 -21.36 -5.20 -34.00
CA ARG A 396 -21.78 -3.81 -34.19
C ARG A 396 -22.27 -3.66 -35.63
N ALA A 397 -23.58 -3.78 -35.83
CA ALA A 397 -24.23 -3.59 -37.12
C ALA A 397 -23.80 -2.27 -37.79
N GLY A 398 -23.57 -2.31 -39.11
CA GLY A 398 -23.17 -1.15 -39.91
C GLY A 398 -21.69 -0.75 -39.79
N ARG A 399 -20.85 -1.53 -39.11
CA ARG A 399 -19.40 -1.30 -38.98
C ARG A 399 -18.56 -2.39 -39.65
N SER A 400 -19.10 -3.07 -40.65
CA SER A 400 -18.33 -4.01 -41.46
C SER A 400 -17.47 -3.26 -42.48
N VAL A 401 -16.26 -3.76 -42.71
CA VAL A 401 -15.33 -3.23 -43.72
C VAL A 401 -14.98 -4.35 -44.68
N GLU A 402 -15.36 -4.22 -45.95
CA GLU A 402 -14.80 -5.08 -46.99
C GLU A 402 -13.38 -4.63 -47.30
N LYS A 403 -12.40 -5.49 -46.99
CA LYS A 403 -11.00 -5.25 -47.35
C LYS A 403 -10.77 -5.55 -48.83
N ASN A 404 -11.44 -6.57 -49.36
CA ASN A 404 -11.47 -6.97 -50.77
C ASN A 404 -12.61 -8.00 -51.01
N ASP A 405 -12.69 -8.55 -52.22
CA ASP A 405 -13.67 -9.56 -52.66
C ASP A 405 -13.63 -10.89 -51.88
N LYS A 406 -12.60 -11.11 -51.06
CA LYS A 406 -12.36 -12.36 -50.31
C LYS A 406 -12.33 -12.18 -48.80
N VAL A 407 -12.25 -10.95 -48.31
CA VAL A 407 -12.06 -10.65 -46.89
C VAL A 407 -13.00 -9.52 -46.46
N SER A 408 -13.97 -9.86 -45.63
CA SER A 408 -14.74 -8.91 -44.84
C SER A 408 -14.23 -8.88 -43.41
N VAL A 409 -14.25 -7.69 -42.81
CA VAL A 409 -13.94 -7.46 -41.41
C VAL A 409 -15.23 -7.05 -40.72
N GLU A 410 -15.67 -7.88 -39.78
CA GLU A 410 -16.82 -7.57 -38.92
C GLU A 410 -16.33 -6.93 -37.63
N THR A 411 -17.00 -5.87 -37.18
CA THR A 411 -16.66 -5.22 -35.92
C THR A 411 -17.48 -5.82 -34.79
N TYR A 412 -16.81 -6.39 -33.79
CA TYR A 412 -17.40 -6.79 -32.52
C TYR A 412 -16.99 -5.81 -31.43
N GLY A 413 -17.89 -5.55 -30.49
CA GLY A 413 -17.58 -4.77 -29.29
C GLY A 413 -18.17 -5.42 -28.06
N VAL A 414 -17.67 -5.04 -26.89
CA VAL A 414 -18.24 -5.47 -25.61
C VAL A 414 -19.71 -5.08 -25.55
N ALA A 415 -20.57 -6.04 -25.20
CA ALA A 415 -22.00 -5.85 -25.05
C ALA A 415 -22.27 -4.82 -23.94
N TYR A 416 -23.24 -3.92 -24.14
CA TYR A 416 -23.45 -2.81 -23.20
C TYR A 416 -23.96 -3.31 -21.84
N GLU A 417 -24.61 -4.47 -21.82
CA GLU A 417 -25.13 -5.15 -20.65
C GLU A 417 -24.01 -5.51 -19.66
N GLU A 418 -22.79 -5.74 -20.14
CA GLU A 418 -21.62 -6.00 -19.29
C GLU A 418 -21.28 -4.83 -18.35
N PHE A 419 -21.74 -3.61 -18.69
CA PHE A 419 -21.51 -2.38 -17.93
C PHE A 419 -22.70 -1.94 -17.07
N LEU A 420 -23.77 -2.73 -17.03
CA LEU A 420 -24.94 -2.46 -16.19
C LEU A 420 -24.73 -3.03 -14.78
N PRO A 421 -25.05 -2.27 -13.72
CA PRO A 421 -24.89 -2.73 -12.35
C PRO A 421 -25.99 -3.72 -11.95
N CYS A 422 -25.79 -4.41 -10.83
CA CYS A 422 -26.84 -5.19 -10.18
C CYS A 422 -27.87 -4.24 -9.53
N PRO A 423 -29.19 -4.50 -9.58
CA PRO A 423 -29.87 -5.67 -10.13
C PRO A 423 -30.28 -5.55 -11.60
N ILE A 424 -29.90 -4.48 -12.31
CA ILE A 424 -30.28 -4.24 -13.72
C ILE A 424 -29.78 -5.37 -14.61
N ASN A 425 -28.51 -5.77 -14.43
CA ASN A 425 -27.99 -7.00 -15.01
C ASN A 425 -27.61 -7.99 -13.89
N LYS A 426 -28.31 -9.14 -13.87
CA LYS A 426 -28.05 -10.20 -12.88
C LYS A 426 -26.69 -10.88 -13.06
N THR A 427 -26.11 -10.88 -14.27
CA THR A 427 -24.77 -11.45 -14.49
C THR A 427 -23.67 -10.57 -13.90
N SER A 428 -23.98 -9.32 -13.61
CA SER A 428 -23.09 -8.37 -12.93
C SER A 428 -23.15 -8.45 -11.40
N CYS A 429 -24.15 -9.14 -10.84
CA CYS A 429 -24.27 -9.28 -9.38
C CYS A 429 -23.05 -10.01 -8.82
N GLY A 430 -22.39 -9.39 -7.85
CA GLY A 430 -21.15 -9.89 -7.27
C GLY A 430 -19.87 -9.59 -8.08
N ARG A 431 -19.94 -9.02 -9.28
CA ARG A 431 -18.74 -8.64 -10.06
C ARG A 431 -18.21 -7.23 -9.75
N ASN A 432 -18.41 -6.75 -8.52
CA ASN A 432 -18.05 -5.39 -8.05
C ASN A 432 -18.44 -4.23 -9.00
N THR A 433 -19.57 -4.36 -9.69
CA THR A 433 -20.17 -3.32 -10.54
C THR A 433 -21.28 -2.60 -9.78
N GLU A 434 -20.90 -1.66 -8.92
CA GLU A 434 -21.85 -0.85 -8.15
C GLU A 434 -22.44 0.30 -8.98
N TYR A 435 -21.67 0.82 -9.94
CA TYR A 435 -22.06 1.96 -10.78
C TYR A 435 -22.03 1.61 -12.27
N HIS A 436 -22.84 2.33 -13.05
CA HIS A 436 -22.88 2.20 -14.50
C HIS A 436 -21.52 2.52 -15.13
N GLY A 437 -21.04 1.65 -16.01
CA GLY A 437 -19.83 1.92 -16.80
C GLY A 437 -18.50 1.74 -16.06
N SER A 438 -18.51 1.23 -14.83
CA SER A 438 -17.30 1.05 -14.02
C SER A 438 -17.17 -0.37 -13.48
N PHE A 439 -15.92 -0.82 -13.32
CA PHE A 439 -15.55 -2.08 -12.67
C PHE A 439 -14.54 -1.80 -11.56
N ASN A 440 -14.72 -2.41 -10.39
CA ASN A 440 -13.68 -2.47 -9.36
C ASN A 440 -12.93 -3.80 -9.51
N VAL A 441 -11.68 -3.74 -10.01
CA VAL A 441 -10.87 -4.83 -10.59
C VAL A 441 -9.73 -5.36 -9.72
#